data_AF-A0A2P4XFF2-F1
#
_entry.id   AF-A0A2P4XFF2-F1
#
_cell.length_a   1.000
_cell.length_b   1.000
_cell.length_c   1.000
_cell.angle_alpha   90.00
_cell.angle_beta   90.00
_cell.angle_gamma   90.00
#
_symmetry.space_group_name_H-M   'P 1'
#
loop_
_entity.id
_entity.type
_entity.pdbx_description
1 polymer ?
#
loop_
_entity_poly.entity_id
_entity_poly.type
_entity_poly.pdbx_seq_one_letter_code
_entity_poly.pdbx_strand_id
1 'polypeptide(L)' 'MDRGEFPHLTDTQFESVRKMVGIFGGDALRSLAAATPAEQVERIEAFDTYERGLIAHVQGMQTPWLR' A
#
# COMPACT_ATOMS: atom_id res chain seq x y z
N MET A 1 4.37 -5.81 12.85
CA MET A 1 3.23 -5.03 13.37
C MET A 1 2.15 -6.00 13.80
N ASP A 2 1.31 -5.60 14.74
CA ASP A 2 0.15 -6.40 15.17
C ASP A 2 -1.11 -6.00 14.40
N ARG A 3 -2.01 -6.96 14.12
CA ARG A 3 -3.30 -6.68 13.45
C ARG A 3 -4.18 -5.73 14.30
N GLY A 4 -4.01 -5.73 15.62
CA GLY A 4 -4.76 -4.90 16.56
C GLY A 4 -4.50 -3.40 16.42
N GLU A 5 -3.43 -2.98 15.73
CA GLU A 5 -3.21 -1.56 15.39
C GLU A 5 -4.16 -1.08 14.29
N PHE A 6 -4.75 -2.01 13.53
CA PHE A 6 -5.61 -1.74 12.37
C PHE A 6 -6.88 -2.62 12.39
N PRO A 7 -7.70 -2.53 13.44
CA PRO A 7 -8.86 -3.41 13.63
C PRO A 7 -9.97 -3.18 12.59
N HIS A 8 -9.95 -2.02 11.92
CA HIS A 8 -10.96 -1.61 10.94
C HIS A 8 -10.62 -2.03 9.50
N LEU A 9 -9.39 -2.49 9.26
CA LEU A 9 -8.96 -2.87 7.93
C LEU A 9 -9.39 -4.30 7.59
N THR A 10 -9.85 -4.48 6.36
CA THR A 10 -10.00 -5.83 5.76
C THR A 10 -8.64 -6.52 5.67
N ASP A 11 -8.63 -7.86 5.53
CA ASP A 11 -7.36 -8.57 5.38
C ASP A 11 -6.59 -8.10 4.14
N THR A 12 -7.29 -7.82 3.03
CA THR A 12 -6.67 -7.25 1.82
C THR A 12 -6.03 -5.89 2.07
N GLN A 13 -6.71 -4.99 2.76
CA GLN A 13 -6.12 -3.69 3.12
C GLN A 13 -4.93 -3.85 4.07
N PHE A 14 -5.00 -4.81 5.00
CA PHE A 14 -3.90 -5.10 5.91
C PHE A 14 -2.67 -5.67 5.19
N GLU A 15 -2.87 -6.48 4.13
CA GLU A 15 -1.78 -6.90 3.23
C GLU A 15 -1.08 -5.70 2.59
N SER A 16 -1.85 -4.71 2.13
CA SER A 16 -1.31 -3.47 1.58
C SER A 16 -0.52 -2.67 2.62
N VAL A 17 -0.92 -2.68 3.90
CA VAL A 17 -0.08 -2.12 4.99
C VAL A 17 1.23 -2.88 5.12
N ARG A 18 1.22 -4.22 5.09
CA ARG A 18 2.47 -5.03 5.15
C ARG A 18 3.42 -4.66 4.02
N LYS A 19 2.91 -4.49 2.80
CA LYS A 19 3.70 -4.03 1.65
C LYS A 19 4.23 -2.61 1.81
N MET A 20 3.36 -1.66 2.19
CA MET A 20 3.73 -0.27 2.40
C MET A 20 4.88 -0.15 3.40
N VAL A 21 4.80 -0.86 4.53
CA VAL A 21 5.86 -0.89 5.55
C VAL A 21 7.12 -1.59 5.05
N GLY A 22 6.98 -2.61 4.20
CA GLY A 22 8.12 -3.26 3.55
C GLY A 22 8.89 -2.34 2.60
N ILE A 23 8.23 -1.35 1.99
CA ILE A 23 8.83 -0.41 1.04
C ILE A 23 9.33 0.87 1.74
N PHE A 24 8.49 1.50 2.56
CA PHE A 24 8.77 2.80 3.18
C PHE A 24 9.37 2.68 4.59
N GLY A 25 9.36 1.48 5.18
CA GLY A 25 9.89 1.21 6.50
C GLY A 25 8.91 1.50 7.64
N GLY A 26 9.41 1.40 8.88
CA GLY A 26 8.61 1.52 10.10
C GLY A 26 8.05 2.92 10.38
N ASP A 27 8.59 3.96 9.75
CA ASP A 27 8.06 5.32 9.88
C ASP A 27 6.69 5.47 9.19
N ALA A 28 6.52 4.79 8.05
CA ALA A 28 5.23 4.70 7.37
C ALA A 28 4.19 3.97 8.24
N LEU A 29 4.60 2.92 8.95
CA LEU A 29 3.74 2.25 9.92
C LEU A 29 3.28 3.21 11.02
N ARG A 30 4.21 3.98 11.59
CA ARG A 30 3.90 4.95 12.66
C ARG A 30 2.98 6.07 12.15
N SER A 31 3.24 6.59 10.96
CA SER A 31 2.42 7.62 10.32
C SER A 31 1.00 7.12 9.99
N LEU A 32 0.87 5.85 9.59
CA LEU A 32 -0.43 5.23 9.32
C LEU A 32 -1.18 4.93 10.63
N ALA A 33 -0.51 4.40 11.65
CA ALA A 33 -1.11 4.13 12.95
C ALA A 33 -1.59 5.40 13.67
N ALA A 34 -0.94 6.54 13.43
CA ALA A 34 -1.34 7.83 13.99
C ALA A 34 -2.53 8.50 13.26
N ALA A 35 -2.88 8.02 12.07
CA ALA A 35 -3.98 8.58 11.28
C ALA A 35 -5.35 8.10 11.79
N THR A 36 -6.41 8.85 11.51
CA THR A 36 -7.77 8.40 11.83
C THR A 36 -8.14 7.16 10.99
N PRO A 37 -9.10 6.32 11.42
CA PRO A 37 -9.49 5.13 10.65
C PRO A 37 -9.88 5.41 9.20
N ALA A 38 -10.54 6.55 8.93
CA ALA A 38 -10.89 6.95 7.57
C ALA A 38 -9.64 7.30 6.74
N GLU A 39 -8.71 8.06 7.31
CA GLU A 39 -7.44 8.39 6.66
C GLU A 39 -6.56 7.16 6.44
N GLN A 40 -6.58 6.17 7.34
CA GLN A 40 -5.87 4.91 7.15
C GLN A 40 -6.32 4.20 5.88
N VAL A 41 -7.64 4.05 5.71
CA VAL A 41 -8.23 3.45 4.52
C VAL A 41 -7.87 4.25 3.27
N GLU A 42 -8.04 5.57 3.32
CA GLU A 42 -7.72 6.45 2.18
C GLU A 42 -6.25 6.33 1.75
N ARG A 43 -5.32 6.33 2.71
CA ARG A 43 -3.87 6.21 2.42
C ARG A 43 -3.51 4.84 1.84
N ILE A 44 -4.18 3.78 2.28
CA ILE A 44 -3.99 2.43 1.73
C ILE A 44 -4.53 2.34 0.32
N GLU A 45 -5.72 2.87 0.05
CA GLU A 45 -6.31 2.86 -1.30
C GLU A 45 -5.52 3.74 -2.27
N ALA A 46 -5.01 4.88 -1.79
CA ALA A 46 -4.09 5.73 -2.56
C ALA A 46 -2.80 4.99 -2.90
N PHE A 47 -2.23 4.26 -1.94
CA PHE A 47 -1.05 3.43 -2.16
C PHE A 47 -1.32 2.28 -3.14
N ASP A 48 -2.44 1.56 -3.03
CA ASP A 48 -2.81 0.49 -3.97
C ASP A 48 -3.02 1.03 -5.40
N THR A 49 -3.54 2.24 -5.52
CA THR A 49 -3.69 2.92 -6.82
C THR A 49 -2.33 3.28 -7.40
N TYR A 50 -1.44 3.81 -6.57
CA TYR A 50 -0.07 4.10 -6.97
C TYR A 50 0.71 2.84 -7.37
N GLU A 51 0.63 1.77 -6.57
CA GLU A 51 1.27 0.47 -6.84
C GLU A 51 0.82 -0.08 -8.20
N ARG A 52 -0.50 -0.11 -8.45
CA ARG A 52 -1.05 -0.57 -9.73
C ARG A 52 -0.60 0.29 -10.91
N GLY A 53 -0.59 1.62 -10.75
CA GLY A 53 -0.12 2.54 -11.78
C GLY A 53 1.37 2.35 -12.09
N LEU A 54 2.19 2.14 -11.06
CA LEU A 54 3.62 1.86 -11.20
C LEU A 54 3.86 0.51 -11.89
N ILE A 55 3.14 -0.54 -11.51
CA ILE A 55 3.23 -1.86 -12.16
C ILE A 55 2.86 -1.75 -13.64
N ALA A 56 1.73 -1.10 -13.96
CA ALA A 56 1.30 -0.91 -15.34
C ALA A 56 2.34 -0.13 -16.16
N HIS A 57 2.94 0.91 -15.56
CA HIS A 57 4.00 1.67 -16.19
C HIS A 57 5.26 0.83 -16.47
N VAL A 58 5.72 0.06 -15.48
CA VAL A 58 6.88 -0.84 -15.62
C VAL A 58 6.61 -1.94 -16.63
N GLN A 59 5.42 -2.54 -16.62
CA GLN A 59 5.03 -3.55 -17.61
C GLN A 59 4.99 -2.98 -19.03
N GLY A 60 4.46 -1.77 -19.20
CA GLY A 60 4.48 -1.07 -20.48
C GLY A 60 5.89 -0.75 -20.99
N MET A 61 6.86 -0.55 -20.08
CA MET A 61 8.28 -0.40 -20.43
C MET A 61 8.97 -1.75 -20.73
N GLN A 62 8.52 -2.85 -20.13
CA GLN A 62 9.05 -4.20 -20.35
C GLN A 62 8.56 -4.86 -21.66
N THR A 63 7.63 -4.23 -22.37
CA THR A 63 7.21 -4.64 -23.72
C THR A 63 7.84 -3.81 -24.85
N PRO A 64 9.18 -3.73 -25.04
CA PRO A 64 9.71 -3.10 -26.24
C PRO A 64 9.84 -4.03 -27.45
N TRP A 65 9.73 -5.37 -27.34
CA TRP A 65 9.99 -6.26 -28.50
C TRP A 65 9.20 -7.60 -28.53
N LEU A 66 7.88 -7.53 -28.69
CA LEU A 66 7.09 -8.63 -29.29
C LEU A 66 6.26 -8.05 -30.44
N ARG A 67 6.95 -7.65 -31.52
CA ARG A 67 6.40 -7.51 -32.87
C ARG A 67 7.44 -8.00 -33.87
#